data_AF-A0A1R0H1M5-F1
#
_entry.id   AF-A0A1R0H1M5-F1
#
_cell.length_a   1.000
_cell.length_b   1.000
_cell.length_c   1.000
_cell.angle_alpha   90.00
_cell.angle_beta   90.00
_cell.angle_gamma   90.00
#
_symmetry.space_group_name_H-M   'P 1'
#
loop_
_entity.id
_entity.type
_entity.pdbx_description
1 polymer ?
#
loop_
_entity_poly.entity_id
_entity_poly.type
_entity_poly.pdbx_seq_one_letter_code
_entity_poly.pdbx_strand_id
1 'polypeptide(L)'
;MMSSKTALQTSNFKGLISGRSLVEKIRNFSSSVSNNEEAQTDQFFVPGKRGYSPQFAPPKNWPSRPKPKAPLKTPDEIPSPSAKQLKEADPRKPRFTFNLEMKKVRYQYYKENLAKKIERQAQIEKTIAQRNVERQQQISAHLAKTKDYIEKYTSDPYSSYNVLNPEGETVLSVPELVAGKKKDSPKSEDSSSSSEQLNASSKVVSIETADISEPSARLRPPRVTVSYPVEENRIVKQVRSERRHHIEEIKKRRRMENLVKLYHDSSDFVTFDNLEYKIKEYFANTGTSLYMTIEEAVASKSGNGGMLSTLETLDRTNKLKNALNGTEGHDDRVGLDRIIEYAERNGKTSE
;
A
#
# COMPACT_ATOMS: atom_id res chain seq x y z
N MET A 1 -31.53 -55.31 -12.10
CA MET A 1 -31.13 -54.26 -13.06
C MET A 1 -31.89 -52.98 -12.75
N MET A 2 -31.33 -52.08 -11.94
CA MET A 2 -31.82 -50.70 -11.82
C MET A 2 -30.61 -49.78 -11.71
N SER A 3 -30.44 -48.93 -12.73
CA SER A 3 -29.33 -47.99 -12.88
C SER A 3 -29.77 -46.64 -12.35
N SER A 4 -29.34 -46.31 -11.13
CA SER A 4 -29.52 -45.00 -10.52
C SER A 4 -28.36 -44.10 -10.94
N LYS A 5 -28.59 -43.25 -11.94
CA LYS A 5 -27.70 -42.14 -12.31
C LYS A 5 -27.89 -40.99 -11.31
N THR A 6 -26.95 -40.80 -10.41
CA THR A 6 -26.86 -39.61 -9.56
C THR A 6 -26.07 -38.52 -10.30
N ALA A 7 -26.78 -37.48 -10.71
CA ALA A 7 -26.20 -36.27 -11.26
C ALA A 7 -25.64 -35.40 -10.12
N LEU A 8 -24.32 -35.28 -10.04
CA LEU A 8 -23.65 -34.33 -9.15
C LEU A 8 -23.81 -32.92 -9.72
N GLN A 9 -24.73 -32.17 -9.10
CA GLN A 9 -24.99 -30.77 -9.40
C GLN A 9 -23.92 -29.92 -8.69
N THR A 10 -22.85 -29.56 -9.42
CA THR A 10 -21.82 -28.66 -8.91
C THR A 10 -22.34 -27.22 -8.91
N SER A 11 -22.67 -26.71 -7.72
CA SER A 11 -23.03 -25.31 -7.50
C SER A 11 -21.79 -24.44 -7.65
N ASN A 12 -21.71 -23.74 -8.79
CA ASN A 12 -20.72 -22.71 -9.06
C ASN A 12 -20.93 -21.50 -8.13
N PHE A 13 -20.28 -21.51 -6.97
CA PHE A 13 -20.15 -20.34 -6.11
C PHE A 13 -19.16 -19.34 -6.75
N LYS A 14 -19.66 -18.52 -7.68
CA LYS A 14 -18.97 -17.30 -8.14
C LYS A 14 -19.01 -16.25 -7.02
N GLY A 15 -18.12 -16.41 -6.05
CA GLY A 15 -17.76 -15.35 -5.11
C GLY A 15 -17.05 -14.23 -5.87
N LEU A 16 -17.79 -13.17 -6.21
CA LEU A 16 -17.28 -11.88 -6.65
C LEU A 16 -16.45 -11.25 -5.53
N ILE A 17 -15.19 -11.69 -5.39
CA ILE A 17 -14.17 -10.90 -4.69
C ILE A 17 -13.80 -9.78 -5.65
N SER A 18 -14.53 -8.67 -5.56
CA SER A 18 -14.17 -7.39 -6.13
C SER A 18 -12.88 -6.88 -5.46
N GLY A 19 -11.75 -7.47 -5.84
CA GLY A 19 -10.40 -7.00 -5.54
C GLY A 19 -9.99 -5.82 -6.42
N ARG A 20 -10.94 -4.95 -6.79
CA ARG A 20 -10.65 -3.72 -7.51
C ARG A 20 -10.23 -2.64 -6.52
N SER A 21 -8.96 -2.27 -6.64
CA SER A 21 -8.49 -0.89 -6.58
C SER A 21 -8.56 -0.17 -5.22
N LEU A 22 -7.65 -0.55 -4.31
CA LEU A 22 -7.22 0.34 -3.22
C LEU A 22 -5.81 0.93 -3.45
N VAL A 23 -5.03 0.38 -4.39
CA VAL A 23 -3.67 0.87 -4.69
C VAL A 23 -3.66 1.99 -5.75
N GLU A 24 -4.66 2.07 -6.64
CA GLU A 24 -4.72 3.14 -7.65
C GLU A 24 -5.30 4.46 -7.12
N LYS A 25 -5.95 4.45 -5.94
CA LYS A 25 -6.57 5.66 -5.38
C LYS A 25 -5.58 6.64 -4.73
N ILE A 26 -4.30 6.27 -4.60
CA ILE A 26 -3.25 7.12 -4.00
C ILE A 26 -2.44 7.89 -5.07
N ARG A 27 -2.60 7.57 -6.36
CA ARG A 27 -1.69 8.12 -7.40
C ARG A 27 -2.02 9.54 -7.89
N ASN A 28 -3.18 10.12 -7.54
CA ASN A 28 -3.64 11.41 -8.10
C ASN A 28 -3.82 12.55 -7.07
N PHE A 29 -3.24 12.45 -5.88
CA PHE A 29 -3.25 13.54 -4.88
C PHE A 29 -1.83 14.01 -4.56
N SER A 30 -1.12 14.54 -5.58
CA SER A 30 0.09 15.32 -5.32
C SER A 30 0.39 16.25 -6.49
N SER A 31 -0.18 17.45 -6.43
CA SER A 31 0.46 18.66 -6.93
C SER A 31 -0.27 19.84 -6.29
N SER A 32 0.50 20.68 -5.59
CA SER A 32 0.14 21.93 -4.90
C SER A 32 -0.82 21.82 -3.69
N VAL A 33 -0.29 21.33 -2.56
CA VAL A 33 -0.62 21.94 -1.26
C VAL A 33 0.60 22.78 -0.89
N SER A 34 0.64 23.98 -1.44
CA SER A 34 1.52 25.05 -0.99
C SER A 34 1.02 25.50 0.39
N ASN A 35 1.92 25.49 1.37
CA ASN A 35 1.74 26.08 2.69
C ASN A 35 1.61 27.61 2.59
N ASN A 36 0.49 28.09 2.07
CA ASN A 36 0.02 29.47 2.29
C ASN A 36 -1.21 29.35 3.20
N GLU A 37 -0.97 29.28 4.50
CA GLU A 37 -2.01 29.17 5.54
C GLU A 37 -2.66 30.51 5.90
N GLU A 38 -2.34 31.59 5.21
CA GLU A 38 -2.98 32.89 5.46
C GLU A 38 -3.56 33.43 4.14
N ALA A 39 -4.89 33.57 4.10
CA ALA A 39 -5.71 34.23 3.07
C ALA A 39 -6.47 33.42 1.99
N GLN A 40 -6.74 32.11 2.16
CA GLN A 40 -7.77 31.41 1.35
C GLN A 40 -8.94 30.87 2.20
N THR A 41 -9.45 31.71 3.09
CA THR A 41 -10.79 31.54 3.63
C THR A 41 -11.78 31.83 2.50
N ASP A 42 -12.23 30.80 1.75
CA ASP A 42 -13.64 30.65 1.34
C ASP A 42 -13.94 29.74 0.14
N GLN A 43 -12.95 29.25 -0.59
CA GLN A 43 -13.23 28.46 -1.80
C GLN A 43 -13.22 26.95 -1.50
N PHE A 44 -14.27 26.46 -0.84
CA PHE A 44 -14.58 25.02 -0.82
C PHE A 44 -14.84 24.46 -2.23
N PHE A 45 -15.24 25.35 -3.15
CA PHE A 45 -15.44 25.04 -4.55
C PHE A 45 -14.13 24.79 -5.28
N VAL A 46 -14.02 23.62 -5.91
CA VAL A 46 -13.00 23.33 -6.92
C VAL A 46 -13.73 22.93 -8.19
N PRO A 47 -13.62 23.70 -9.29
CA PRO A 47 -14.30 23.44 -10.54
C PRO A 47 -14.14 21.98 -10.98
N GLY A 48 -15.27 21.31 -11.23
CA GLY A 48 -15.31 19.92 -11.70
C GLY A 48 -14.90 18.85 -10.67
N LYS A 49 -14.59 19.21 -9.41
CA LYS A 49 -14.18 18.24 -8.38
C LYS A 49 -15.04 18.26 -7.12
N ARG A 50 -15.31 19.42 -6.53
CA ARG A 50 -16.04 19.53 -5.24
C ARG A 50 -16.73 20.89 -5.07
N GLY A 51 -17.81 20.89 -4.30
CA GLY A 51 -18.55 22.10 -3.92
C GLY A 51 -19.53 22.59 -5.00
N TYR A 52 -20.47 23.44 -4.58
CA TYR A 52 -21.34 24.18 -5.50
C TYR A 52 -20.54 25.32 -6.13
N SER A 53 -20.77 25.58 -7.43
CA SER A 53 -20.18 26.73 -8.11
C SER A 53 -20.65 28.03 -7.44
N PRO A 54 -19.81 29.08 -7.33
CA PRO A 54 -20.21 30.37 -6.78
C PRO A 54 -21.45 30.98 -7.47
N GLN A 55 -21.69 30.63 -8.73
CA GLN A 55 -22.83 31.11 -9.52
C GLN A 55 -24.13 30.33 -9.26
N PHE A 56 -24.07 29.16 -8.62
CA PHE A 56 -25.21 28.30 -8.36
C PHE A 56 -25.39 28.13 -6.86
N ALA A 57 -26.43 28.77 -6.30
CA ALA A 57 -26.78 28.58 -4.91
C ALA A 57 -27.12 27.10 -4.63
N PRO A 58 -26.73 26.55 -3.46
CA PRO A 58 -27.15 25.21 -3.08
C PRO A 58 -28.69 25.16 -2.96
N PRO A 59 -29.30 23.97 -3.09
CA PRO A 59 -30.72 23.79 -2.86
C PRO A 59 -31.16 24.34 -1.49
N LYS A 60 -32.41 24.82 -1.40
CA LYS A 60 -32.98 25.35 -0.16
C LYS A 60 -32.78 24.34 0.98
N ASN A 61 -32.28 24.82 2.13
CA ASN A 61 -31.93 24.04 3.34
C ASN A 61 -30.64 23.20 3.28
N TRP A 62 -29.86 23.25 2.19
CA TRP A 62 -28.55 22.60 2.14
C TRP A 62 -27.42 23.58 2.48
N PRO A 63 -26.50 23.23 3.38
CA PRO A 63 -25.35 24.09 3.63
C PRO A 63 -24.43 24.09 2.40
N SER A 64 -23.98 25.28 1.99
CA SER A 64 -23.05 25.44 0.86
C SER A 64 -21.72 24.68 1.08
N ARG A 65 -21.33 24.51 2.35
CA ARG A 65 -20.11 23.80 2.76
C ARG A 65 -20.46 22.58 3.60
N PRO A 66 -19.72 21.47 3.44
CA PRO A 66 -19.82 20.38 4.39
C PRO A 66 -19.39 20.88 5.77
N LYS A 67 -20.05 20.35 6.80
CA LYS A 67 -19.68 20.63 8.18
C LYS A 67 -18.22 20.19 8.41
N PRO A 68 -17.36 21.04 9.00
CA PRO A 68 -16.00 20.62 9.32
C PRO A 68 -16.05 19.38 10.23
N LYS A 69 -15.12 18.45 10.01
CA LYS A 69 -14.98 17.30 10.90
C LYS A 69 -14.56 17.82 12.27
N ALA A 70 -15.28 17.45 13.32
CA ALA A 70 -14.88 17.81 14.67
C ALA A 70 -13.46 17.26 14.96
N PRO A 71 -12.58 18.04 15.61
CA PRO A 71 -11.27 17.54 16.01
C PRO A 71 -11.42 16.33 16.93
N LEU A 72 -10.42 15.45 16.95
CA LEU A 72 -10.43 14.33 17.88
C LEU A 72 -10.32 14.87 19.31
N LYS A 73 -11.24 14.45 20.17
CA LYS A 73 -11.23 14.81 21.58
C LYS A 73 -9.97 14.27 22.24
N THR A 74 -9.27 15.12 22.97
CA THR A 74 -8.14 14.70 23.80
C THR A 74 -8.62 13.87 24.99
N PRO A 75 -7.78 13.02 25.59
CA PRO A 75 -8.16 12.20 26.75
C PRO A 75 -8.55 13.06 27.96
N ASP A 76 -8.12 14.32 27.99
CA ASP A 76 -8.37 15.28 29.07
C ASP A 76 -9.66 16.09 28.85
N GLU A 77 -10.14 16.19 27.61
CA GLU A 77 -11.45 16.77 27.26
C GLU A 77 -12.64 15.83 27.54
N ILE A 78 -12.37 14.57 27.93
CA ILE A 78 -13.43 13.66 28.31
C ILE A 78 -14.03 14.17 29.63
N PRO A 79 -15.33 14.52 29.66
CA PRO A 79 -15.93 15.02 30.88
C PRO A 79 -15.82 13.96 31.96
N SER A 80 -15.40 14.40 33.15
CA SER A 80 -15.37 13.54 34.33
C SER A 80 -16.75 12.91 34.57
N PRO A 81 -16.82 11.70 35.15
CA PRO A 81 -18.09 11.06 35.45
C PRO A 81 -18.99 12.04 36.21
N SER A 82 -20.26 12.14 35.78
CA SER A 82 -21.22 13.10 36.31
C SER A 82 -21.20 13.11 37.83
N ALA A 83 -21.16 14.29 38.44
CA ALA A 83 -21.17 14.46 39.90
C ALA A 83 -22.39 13.81 40.59
N LYS A 84 -23.46 13.51 39.83
CA LYS A 84 -24.66 12.80 40.31
C LYS A 84 -24.47 11.28 40.44
N GLN A 85 -23.39 10.72 39.90
CA GLN A 85 -23.03 9.32 40.15
C GLN A 85 -22.48 9.22 41.57
N LEU A 86 -23.26 8.62 42.48
CA LEU A 86 -22.90 8.38 43.88
C LEU A 86 -21.47 7.83 43.95
N LYS A 87 -20.60 8.56 44.65
CA LYS A 87 -19.15 8.28 44.70
C LYS A 87 -18.81 7.02 45.50
N GLU A 88 -19.71 6.61 46.39
CA GLU A 88 -19.56 5.40 47.20
C GLU A 88 -20.61 4.36 46.84
N ALA A 89 -20.14 3.14 46.60
CA ALA A 89 -20.99 2.00 46.35
C ALA A 89 -21.53 1.48 47.69
N ASP A 90 -22.85 1.41 47.83
CA ASP A 90 -23.48 0.83 49.03
C ASP A 90 -23.20 -0.68 49.08
N PRO A 91 -22.50 -1.20 50.11
CA PRO A 91 -22.15 -2.61 50.20
C PRO A 91 -23.37 -3.53 50.32
N ARG A 92 -24.55 -2.98 50.67
CA ARG A 92 -25.80 -3.76 50.78
C ARG A 92 -26.40 -4.13 49.42
N LYS A 93 -25.89 -3.58 48.30
CA LYS A 93 -26.44 -3.78 46.95
C LYS A 93 -25.36 -4.27 45.97
N PRO A 94 -25.02 -5.58 45.97
CA PRO A 94 -23.90 -6.12 45.16
C PRO A 94 -24.10 -5.95 43.65
N ARG A 95 -25.36 -5.94 43.17
CA ARG A 95 -25.64 -5.64 41.74
C ARG A 95 -25.29 -4.19 41.38
N PHE A 96 -25.45 -3.26 42.30
CA PHE A 96 -25.14 -1.85 42.07
C PHE A 96 -23.63 -1.62 42.05
N THR A 97 -22.89 -2.25 42.97
CA THR A 97 -21.43 -2.16 43.04
C THR A 97 -20.79 -2.67 41.74
N PHE A 98 -21.22 -3.84 41.26
CA PHE A 98 -20.77 -4.40 39.98
C PHE A 98 -21.04 -3.47 38.79
N ASN A 99 -22.23 -2.89 38.71
CA ASN A 99 -22.57 -1.95 37.64
C ASN A 99 -21.71 -0.67 37.69
N LEU A 100 -21.34 -0.22 38.89
CA LEU A 100 -20.46 0.93 39.08
C LEU A 100 -19.02 0.60 38.66
N GLU A 101 -18.51 -0.59 39.02
CA GLU A 101 -17.21 -1.10 38.55
C GLU A 101 -17.17 -1.22 37.02
N MET A 102 -18.20 -1.82 36.41
CA MET A 102 -18.27 -1.93 34.95
C MET A 102 -18.31 -0.57 34.25
N LYS A 103 -18.95 0.44 34.85
CA LYS A 103 -18.90 1.82 34.33
C LYS A 103 -17.49 2.42 34.41
N LYS A 104 -16.77 2.22 35.53
CA LYS A 104 -15.37 2.64 35.67
C LYS A 104 -14.48 2.00 34.61
N VAL A 105 -14.59 0.68 34.42
CA VAL A 105 -13.84 -0.08 33.40
C VAL A 105 -14.13 0.45 31.99
N ARG A 106 -15.40 0.69 31.64
CA ARG A 106 -15.77 1.27 30.33
C ARG A 106 -15.18 2.66 30.12
N TYR A 107 -15.19 3.50 31.17
CA TYR A 107 -14.62 4.85 31.11
C TYR A 107 -13.11 4.82 30.91
N GLN A 108 -12.41 3.96 31.65
CA GLN A 108 -10.98 3.73 31.49
C GLN A 108 -10.63 3.26 30.07
N TYR A 109 -11.33 2.22 29.59
CA TYR A 109 -11.13 1.71 28.22
C TYR A 109 -11.35 2.80 27.16
N TYR A 110 -12.37 3.64 27.33
CA TYR A 110 -12.64 4.74 26.42
C TYR A 110 -11.49 5.77 26.41
N LYS A 111 -10.95 6.13 27.59
CA LYS A 111 -9.80 7.03 27.73
C LYS A 111 -8.54 6.45 27.06
N GLU A 112 -8.23 5.19 27.32
CA GLU A 112 -7.09 4.50 26.71
C GLU A 112 -7.22 4.37 25.19
N ASN A 113 -8.42 4.09 24.68
CA ASN A 113 -8.67 4.00 23.24
C ASN A 113 -8.48 5.34 22.55
N LEU A 114 -8.91 6.45 23.18
CA LEU A 114 -8.65 7.80 22.65
C LEU A 114 -7.15 8.13 22.65
N ALA A 115 -6.43 7.82 23.75
CA ALA A 115 -4.98 8.01 23.81
C ALA A 115 -4.26 7.22 22.69
N LYS A 116 -4.60 5.96 22.48
CA LYS A 116 -4.04 5.12 21.39
C LYS A 116 -4.36 5.66 20.00
N LYS A 117 -5.53 6.28 19.79
CA LYS A 117 -5.87 6.91 18.51
C LYS A 117 -4.99 8.11 18.22
N ILE A 118 -4.75 8.96 19.22
CA ILE A 118 -3.87 10.13 19.11
C ILE A 118 -2.44 9.69 18.84
N GLU A 119 -1.94 8.69 19.57
CA GLU A 119 -0.61 8.13 19.35
C GLU A 119 -0.46 7.58 17.92
N ARG A 120 -1.45 6.80 17.45
CA ARG A 120 -1.45 6.29 16.07
C ARG A 120 -1.46 7.42 15.04
N GLN A 121 -2.20 8.50 15.28
CA GLN A 121 -2.21 9.66 14.38
C GLN A 121 -0.84 10.35 14.34
N ALA A 122 -0.23 10.59 15.50
CA ALA A 122 1.11 11.15 15.58
C ALA A 122 2.16 10.27 14.89
N GLN A 123 2.05 8.93 15.00
CA GLN A 123 2.91 7.99 14.26
C GLN A 123 2.69 8.11 12.75
N ILE A 124 1.45 8.16 12.28
CA ILE A 124 1.13 8.34 10.86
C ILE A 124 1.71 9.66 10.34
N GLU A 125 1.53 10.76 11.06
CA GLU A 125 2.07 12.07 10.70
C GLU A 125 3.60 12.06 10.59
N LYS A 126 4.29 11.44 11.57
CA LYS A 126 5.75 11.24 11.52
C LYS A 126 6.18 10.44 10.29
N THR A 127 5.51 9.33 9.97
CA THR A 127 5.85 8.52 8.79
C THR A 127 5.61 9.26 7.47
N ILE A 128 4.57 10.09 7.40
CA ILE A 128 4.28 10.93 6.23
C ILE A 128 5.35 12.00 6.08
N ALA A 129 5.73 12.67 7.18
CA ALA A 129 6.79 13.67 7.18
C ALA A 129 8.13 13.08 6.71
N GLN A 130 8.51 11.90 7.23
CA GLN A 130 9.72 11.19 6.79
C GLN A 130 9.71 10.88 5.30
N ARG A 131 8.61 10.29 4.79
CA ARG A 131 8.47 10.01 3.35
C ARG A 131 8.52 11.26 2.48
N ASN A 132 8.01 12.38 2.97
CA ASN A 132 8.06 13.65 2.23
C ASN A 132 9.49 14.18 2.14
N VAL A 133 10.27 14.09 3.22
CA VAL A 133 11.69 14.45 3.23
C VAL A 133 12.49 13.55 2.27
N GLU A 134 12.29 12.23 2.33
CA GLU A 134 12.92 11.28 1.40
C GLU A 134 12.58 11.61 -0.05
N ARG A 135 11.31 11.91 -0.34
CA ARG A 135 10.87 12.32 -1.69
C ARG A 135 11.54 13.60 -2.14
N GLN A 136 11.67 14.61 -1.26
CA GLN A 136 12.36 15.86 -1.59
C GLN A 136 13.85 15.61 -1.88
N GLN A 137 14.51 14.75 -1.11
CA GLN A 137 15.89 14.34 -1.35
C GLN A 137 16.06 13.59 -2.69
N GLN A 138 15.12 12.71 -3.03
CA GLN A 138 15.13 12.02 -4.33
C GLN A 138 14.94 13.00 -5.49
N ILE A 139 14.04 13.97 -5.35
CA ILE A 139 13.81 15.01 -6.35
C ILE A 139 15.06 15.87 -6.50
N SER A 140 15.67 16.33 -5.41
CA SER A 140 16.88 17.17 -5.48
C SER A 140 18.07 16.40 -6.06
N ALA A 141 18.27 15.13 -5.70
CA ALA A 141 19.30 14.27 -6.27
C ALA A 141 19.09 14.03 -7.77
N HIS A 142 17.84 13.84 -8.20
CA HIS A 142 17.51 13.74 -9.62
C HIS A 142 17.81 15.05 -10.35
N LEU A 143 17.43 16.19 -9.77
CA LEU A 143 17.72 17.51 -10.35
C LEU A 143 19.23 17.77 -10.46
N ALA A 144 20.02 17.38 -9.45
CA ALA A 144 21.48 17.45 -9.50
C ALA A 144 22.05 16.60 -10.64
N LYS A 145 21.64 15.33 -10.75
CA LYS A 145 22.05 14.45 -11.86
C LYS A 145 21.69 15.02 -13.22
N THR A 146 20.51 15.62 -13.36
CA THR A 146 20.12 16.27 -14.63
C THR A 146 20.97 17.50 -14.94
N LYS A 147 21.36 18.28 -13.92
CA LYS A 147 22.26 19.43 -14.10
C LYS A 147 23.65 18.95 -14.51
N ASP A 148 24.22 17.96 -13.82
CA ASP A 148 25.53 17.39 -14.15
C ASP A 148 25.53 16.79 -15.57
N TYR A 149 24.44 16.12 -15.96
CA TYR A 149 24.28 15.60 -17.31
C TYR A 149 24.24 16.71 -18.35
N ILE A 150 23.45 17.75 -18.12
CA ILE A 150 23.36 18.92 -19.02
C ILE A 150 24.73 19.58 -19.12
N GLU A 151 25.42 19.82 -18.01
CA GLU A 151 26.74 20.47 -17.98
C GLU A 151 27.79 19.66 -18.75
N LYS A 152 27.84 18.33 -18.53
CA LYS A 152 28.71 17.42 -19.32
C LYS A 152 28.37 17.45 -20.80
N TYR A 153 27.08 17.43 -21.12
CA TYR A 153 26.62 17.46 -22.50
C TYR A 153 26.87 18.81 -23.18
N THR A 154 26.82 19.93 -22.46
CA THR A 154 27.14 21.27 -23.01
C THR A 154 28.64 21.55 -23.06
N SER A 155 29.44 20.94 -22.18
CA SER A 155 30.91 21.12 -22.17
C SER A 155 31.63 20.23 -23.18
N ASP A 156 31.03 19.10 -23.58
CA ASP A 156 31.60 18.22 -24.60
C ASP A 156 31.51 18.89 -25.99
N PRO A 157 32.66 19.22 -26.64
CA PRO A 157 32.66 19.87 -27.94
C PRO A 157 32.07 19.00 -29.06
N TYR A 158 32.00 17.68 -28.86
CA TYR A 158 31.44 16.73 -29.83
C TYR A 158 30.01 16.30 -29.50
N SER A 159 29.38 16.91 -28.48
CA SER A 159 27.99 16.62 -28.17
C SER A 159 27.07 17.06 -29.30
N SER A 160 25.95 16.36 -29.50
CA SER A 160 24.98 16.72 -30.54
C SER A 160 24.40 18.12 -30.39
N TYR A 161 24.46 18.75 -29.21
CA TYR A 161 24.03 20.12 -29.02
C TYR A 161 25.06 21.12 -29.57
N ASN A 162 26.35 20.91 -29.29
CA ASN A 162 27.42 21.77 -29.80
C ASN A 162 27.71 21.53 -31.29
N VAL A 163 27.54 20.29 -31.77
CA VAL A 163 27.72 19.95 -33.19
C VAL A 163 26.61 20.52 -34.07
N LEU A 164 25.39 20.67 -33.55
CA LEU A 164 24.24 21.28 -34.23
C LEU A 164 23.83 22.59 -33.54
N ASN A 165 24.80 23.48 -33.30
CA ASN A 165 24.46 24.82 -32.83
C ASN A 165 23.43 25.46 -33.78
N PRO A 166 22.34 26.06 -33.27
CA PRO A 166 21.34 26.72 -34.11
C PRO A 166 21.91 27.91 -34.88
N GLU A 167 23.09 28.39 -34.49
CA GLU A 167 23.87 29.42 -35.18
C GLU A 167 24.65 28.88 -36.40
N GLY A 168 24.68 27.56 -36.61
CA GLY A 168 25.25 26.93 -37.81
C GLY A 168 26.78 26.81 -37.83
N GLU A 169 27.49 27.31 -36.82
CA GLU A 169 28.93 27.10 -36.66
C GLU A 169 29.19 25.70 -36.09
N THR A 170 29.39 24.73 -36.97
CA THR A 170 29.79 23.39 -36.57
C THR A 170 31.31 23.36 -36.28
N VAL A 171 31.75 22.63 -35.25
CA VAL A 171 33.18 22.39 -34.99
C VAL A 171 33.88 21.74 -36.20
N LEU A 172 33.11 21.12 -37.10
CA LEU A 172 33.57 20.51 -38.34
C LEU A 172 33.66 21.48 -39.54
N SER A 173 33.08 22.70 -39.46
CA SER A 173 33.09 23.67 -40.56
C SER A 173 34.31 24.60 -40.58
N VAL A 174 35.28 24.41 -39.69
CA VAL A 174 36.58 25.09 -39.77
C VAL A 174 37.65 24.12 -40.26
N PRO A 175 37.82 23.95 -41.59
CA PRO A 175 39.00 23.32 -42.12
C PRO A 175 40.19 24.29 -41.94
N GLU A 176 41.09 23.94 -41.02
CA GLU A 176 42.53 24.16 -41.20
C GLU A 176 43.00 25.61 -41.40
N LEU A 177 43.06 26.39 -40.32
CA LEU A 177 43.97 27.54 -40.21
C LEU A 177 44.76 27.47 -38.90
N VAL A 178 45.50 26.37 -38.69
CA VAL A 178 46.62 26.32 -37.75
C VAL A 178 47.90 26.05 -38.53
N ALA A 179 48.32 27.05 -39.29
CA ALA A 179 49.71 27.27 -39.65
C ALA A 179 50.08 28.72 -39.33
N GLY A 180 50.44 28.94 -38.05
CA GLY A 180 51.29 30.05 -37.63
C GLY A 180 50.62 31.38 -37.33
N LYS A 181 50.49 31.71 -36.04
CA LYS A 181 51.02 32.95 -35.45
C LYS A 181 50.90 32.93 -33.93
N LYS A 182 52.07 32.91 -33.29
CA LYS A 182 52.26 33.36 -31.89
C LYS A 182 51.93 34.85 -31.83
N LYS A 183 51.03 35.28 -30.93
CA LYS A 183 51.06 36.63 -30.36
C LYS A 183 50.23 36.73 -29.08
N ASP A 184 50.97 36.79 -27.97
CA ASP A 184 50.81 37.63 -26.79
C ASP A 184 49.41 37.83 -26.16
N SER A 185 49.35 37.39 -24.90
CA SER A 185 48.45 37.80 -23.82
C SER A 185 48.19 39.31 -23.74
N PRO A 186 47.04 39.73 -23.18
CA PRO A 186 47.14 40.34 -21.86
C PRO A 186 46.00 39.97 -20.88
N LYS A 187 46.19 40.53 -19.68
CA LYS A 187 45.68 40.23 -18.35
C LYS A 187 44.80 41.40 -17.87
N SER A 188 43.63 41.12 -17.29
CA SER A 188 42.86 41.98 -16.35
C SER A 188 41.52 41.27 -16.05
N GLU A 189 41.28 40.72 -14.85
CA GLU A 189 40.79 41.35 -13.61
C GLU A 189 39.45 42.10 -13.73
N ASP A 190 38.49 41.60 -12.94
CA ASP A 190 37.31 42.21 -12.29
C ASP A 190 36.34 43.11 -13.07
N SER A 191 35.05 42.73 -13.09
CA SER A 191 34.01 43.35 -12.24
C SER A 191 32.58 42.96 -12.65
N SER A 192 31.69 43.19 -11.71
CA SER A 192 30.30 42.80 -11.52
C SER A 192 29.23 43.48 -12.39
N SER A 193 28.08 42.79 -12.49
CA SER A 193 26.69 43.31 -12.39
C SER A 193 25.98 43.94 -13.61
N SER A 194 24.65 43.79 -13.56
CA SER A 194 23.56 44.50 -14.28
C SER A 194 23.27 44.01 -15.72
N SER A 195 22.18 43.28 -15.98
CA SER A 195 20.75 43.62 -16.06
C SER A 195 20.31 44.18 -17.43
N GLU A 196 19.30 43.52 -17.99
CA GLU A 196 18.26 44.00 -18.92
C GLU A 196 18.64 44.47 -20.34
N GLN A 197 17.96 43.85 -21.32
CA GLN A 197 17.20 44.43 -22.47
C GLN A 197 17.37 43.53 -23.70
N LEU A 198 16.38 42.68 -24.00
CA LEU A 198 15.29 42.97 -24.96
C LEU A 198 15.82 43.38 -26.34
N ASN A 199 15.81 42.44 -27.29
CA ASN A 199 15.55 42.70 -28.70
C ASN A 199 15.29 41.38 -29.44
N ALA A 200 14.04 40.92 -29.42
CA ALA A 200 13.55 39.89 -30.34
C ALA A 200 12.49 40.52 -31.24
N SER A 201 12.90 40.68 -32.49
CA SER A 201 12.18 41.23 -33.63
C SER A 201 10.81 40.59 -33.81
N SER A 202 9.75 41.38 -33.60
CA SER A 202 8.38 41.03 -33.92
C SER A 202 8.11 41.28 -35.42
N LYS A 203 8.15 40.19 -36.20
CA LYS A 203 7.67 40.19 -37.59
C LYS A 203 6.14 40.19 -37.56
N VAL A 204 5.58 41.40 -37.72
CA VAL A 204 4.15 41.66 -37.92
C VAL A 204 3.68 40.97 -39.19
N VAL A 205 2.86 39.92 -39.04
CA VAL A 205 2.02 39.37 -40.11
C VAL A 205 0.60 39.79 -39.79
N SER A 206 0.14 40.81 -40.50
CA SER A 206 -1.25 41.25 -40.49
C SER A 206 -2.09 40.16 -41.17
N ILE A 207 -2.94 39.48 -40.39
CA ILE A 207 -4.02 38.64 -40.93
C ILE A 207 -5.31 39.38 -40.67
N GLU A 208 -5.98 39.69 -41.77
CA GLU A 208 -7.26 40.37 -41.87
C GLU A 208 -8.35 39.63 -41.08
N THR A 209 -9.24 40.45 -40.54
CA THR A 209 -10.45 40.10 -39.80
C THR A 209 -11.36 39.19 -40.64
N ALA A 210 -11.46 37.92 -40.23
CA ALA A 210 -12.57 37.05 -40.60
C ALA A 210 -13.42 36.76 -39.36
N ASP A 211 -14.62 37.33 -39.36
CA ASP A 211 -15.74 36.94 -38.50
C ASP A 211 -16.02 35.44 -38.64
N ILE A 212 -15.67 34.65 -37.62
CA ILE A 212 -16.15 33.27 -37.46
C ILE A 212 -16.50 33.05 -36.00
N SER A 213 -17.77 33.33 -35.69
CA SER A 213 -18.44 32.90 -34.47
C SER A 213 -18.74 31.40 -34.54
N GLU A 214 -17.72 30.55 -34.43
CA GLU A 214 -17.92 29.12 -34.20
C GLU A 214 -17.77 28.76 -32.71
N PRO A 215 -18.67 27.93 -32.16
CA PRO A 215 -18.62 27.53 -30.76
C PRO A 215 -17.31 26.79 -30.50
N SER A 216 -16.55 27.28 -29.52
CA SER A 216 -15.21 26.80 -29.14
C SER A 216 -15.10 25.28 -29.22
N ALA A 217 -14.51 24.80 -30.32
CA ALA A 217 -14.18 23.40 -30.49
C ALA A 217 -13.27 23.03 -29.31
N ARG A 218 -13.77 22.16 -28.43
CA ARG A 218 -13.02 21.63 -27.27
C ARG A 218 -11.66 21.20 -27.77
N LEU A 219 -10.63 22.00 -27.47
CA LEU A 219 -9.24 21.71 -27.81
C LEU A 219 -8.95 20.30 -27.31
N ARG A 220 -8.85 19.35 -28.25
CA ARG A 220 -8.55 17.97 -27.90
C ARG A 220 -7.20 18.01 -27.20
N PRO A 221 -7.04 17.37 -26.02
CA PRO A 221 -5.76 17.35 -25.34
C PRO A 221 -4.70 16.87 -26.34
N PRO A 222 -3.50 17.48 -26.32
CA PRO A 222 -2.45 17.16 -27.28
C PRO A 222 -2.23 15.65 -27.27
N ARG A 223 -2.23 15.05 -28.45
CA ARG A 223 -1.99 13.61 -28.62
C ARG A 223 -0.53 13.35 -28.24
N VAL A 224 -0.30 12.99 -26.97
CA VAL A 224 1.02 12.55 -26.50
C VAL A 224 1.25 11.16 -27.09
N THR A 225 2.04 11.10 -28.16
CA THR A 225 2.57 9.84 -28.66
C THR A 225 3.69 9.39 -27.72
N VAL A 226 3.35 8.56 -26.74
CA VAL A 226 4.35 7.92 -25.88
C VAL A 226 5.04 6.85 -26.72
N SER A 227 6.26 7.14 -27.20
CA SER A 227 7.13 6.12 -27.79
C SER A 227 7.61 5.21 -26.67
N TYR A 228 7.08 3.99 -26.60
CA TYR A 228 7.58 3.00 -25.66
C TYR A 228 8.79 2.29 -26.29
N PRO A 229 9.97 2.33 -25.65
CA PRO A 229 11.13 1.59 -26.13
C PRO A 229 10.79 0.09 -26.18
N VAL A 230 11.00 -0.54 -27.33
CA VAL A 230 10.64 -1.96 -27.55
C VAL A 230 11.41 -2.88 -26.61
N GLU A 231 12.67 -2.52 -26.32
CA GLU A 231 13.56 -3.27 -25.43
C GLU A 231 13.09 -3.23 -23.96
N GLU A 232 12.72 -2.05 -23.45
CA GLU A 232 12.18 -1.91 -22.10
C GLU A 232 10.88 -2.70 -21.93
N ASN A 233 10.00 -2.66 -22.94
CA ASN A 233 8.77 -3.45 -22.94
C ASN A 233 9.04 -4.96 -22.91
N ARG A 234 10.09 -5.43 -23.60
CA ARG A 234 10.51 -6.84 -23.58
C ARG A 234 10.96 -7.26 -22.19
N ILE A 235 11.78 -6.44 -21.53
CA ILE A 235 12.26 -6.70 -20.15
C ILE A 235 11.07 -6.70 -19.18
N VAL A 236 10.20 -5.70 -19.25
CA VAL A 236 9.01 -5.62 -18.39
C VAL A 236 8.09 -6.83 -18.61
N LYS A 237 7.96 -7.32 -19.85
CA LYS A 237 7.18 -8.52 -20.16
C LYS A 237 7.82 -9.78 -19.55
N GLN A 238 9.13 -9.93 -19.62
CA GLN A 238 9.87 -11.04 -19.00
C GLN A 238 9.69 -11.04 -17.47
N VAL A 239 9.92 -9.89 -16.82
CA VAL A 239 9.72 -9.73 -15.37
C VAL A 239 8.27 -10.06 -14.96
N ARG A 240 7.28 -9.64 -15.74
CA ARG A 240 5.87 -10.02 -15.49
C ARG A 240 5.63 -11.53 -15.65
N SER A 241 6.32 -12.18 -16.58
CA SER A 241 6.24 -13.63 -16.76
C SER A 241 6.86 -14.38 -15.58
N GLU A 242 8.08 -14.01 -15.20
CA GLU A 242 8.79 -14.60 -14.06
C GLU A 242 7.99 -14.47 -12.77
N ARG A 243 7.42 -13.29 -12.50
CA ARG A 243 6.55 -13.07 -11.34
C ARG A 243 5.31 -13.96 -11.36
N ARG A 244 4.70 -14.19 -12.53
CA ARG A 244 3.56 -15.09 -12.66
C ARG A 244 3.96 -16.54 -12.35
N HIS A 245 5.04 -17.02 -12.94
CA HIS A 245 5.56 -18.36 -12.67
C HIS A 245 5.91 -18.55 -11.19
N HIS A 246 6.59 -17.59 -10.58
CA HIS A 246 6.92 -17.65 -9.15
C HIS A 246 5.68 -17.74 -8.25
N ILE A 247 4.61 -16.97 -8.55
CA ILE A 247 3.34 -17.06 -7.82
C ILE A 247 2.67 -18.43 -8.03
N GLU A 248 2.74 -18.98 -9.24
CA GLU A 248 2.21 -20.31 -9.55
C GLU A 248 2.98 -21.43 -8.83
N GLU A 249 4.31 -21.31 -8.74
CA GLU A 249 5.17 -22.22 -7.97
C GLU A 249 4.84 -22.19 -6.48
N ILE A 250 4.68 -21.00 -5.88
CA ILE A 250 4.26 -20.87 -4.48
C ILE A 250 2.90 -21.54 -4.26
N LYS A 251 1.94 -21.33 -5.17
CA LYS A 251 0.62 -21.99 -5.08
C LYS A 251 0.73 -23.50 -5.21
N LYS A 252 1.57 -23.99 -6.13
CA LYS A 252 1.84 -25.43 -6.30
C LYS A 252 2.44 -26.01 -5.02
N ARG A 253 3.45 -25.36 -4.45
CA ARG A 253 4.09 -25.77 -3.18
C ARG A 253 3.07 -25.87 -2.04
N ARG A 254 2.25 -24.83 -1.83
CA ARG A 254 1.17 -24.86 -0.82
C ARG A 254 0.16 -25.99 -1.02
N ARG A 255 -0.18 -26.32 -2.28
CA ARG A 255 -1.06 -27.47 -2.56
C ARG A 255 -0.39 -28.79 -2.17
N MET A 256 0.92 -28.94 -2.38
CA MET A 256 1.65 -30.14 -1.99
C MET A 256 1.78 -30.24 -0.46
N GLU A 257 2.09 -29.14 0.24
CA GLU A 257 2.09 -29.08 1.71
C GLU A 257 0.74 -29.54 2.27
N ASN A 258 -0.37 -29.01 1.74
CA ASN A 258 -1.71 -29.43 2.17
C ASN A 258 -1.99 -30.92 1.90
N LEU A 259 -1.45 -31.50 0.82
CA LEU A 259 -1.60 -32.92 0.53
C LEU A 259 -0.78 -33.80 1.48
N VAL A 260 0.44 -33.38 1.82
CA VAL A 260 1.27 -34.06 2.83
C VAL A 260 0.58 -34.02 4.19
N LYS A 261 0.06 -32.85 4.57
CA LYS A 261 -0.77 -32.73 5.77
C LYS A 261 -1.97 -33.66 5.75
N LEU A 262 -2.73 -33.68 4.65
CA LEU A 262 -3.89 -34.57 4.49
C LEU A 262 -3.50 -36.05 4.58
N TYR A 263 -2.34 -36.41 4.05
CA TYR A 263 -1.78 -37.76 4.16
C TYR A 263 -1.47 -38.11 5.62
N HIS A 264 -0.87 -37.19 6.38
CA HIS A 264 -0.62 -37.42 7.81
C HIS A 264 -1.91 -37.52 8.62
N ASP A 265 -2.90 -36.68 8.31
CA ASP A 265 -4.23 -36.68 8.91
C ASP A 265 -5.07 -37.91 8.48
N SER A 266 -4.63 -38.66 7.46
CA SER A 266 -5.39 -39.81 6.93
C SER A 266 -5.46 -41.00 7.89
N SER A 267 -4.58 -41.09 8.90
CA SER A 267 -4.71 -42.07 9.99
C SER A 267 -6.02 -41.88 10.76
N ASP A 268 -6.53 -40.64 10.77
CA ASP A 268 -7.73 -40.27 11.49
C ASP A 268 -8.99 -40.40 10.63
N PHE A 269 -8.86 -40.84 9.38
CA PHE A 269 -10.03 -41.11 8.54
C PHE A 269 -10.77 -42.38 8.97
N VAL A 270 -12.08 -42.36 8.78
CA VAL A 270 -12.95 -43.48 9.12
C VAL A 270 -12.95 -44.47 7.97
N THR A 271 -12.55 -45.70 8.26
CA THR A 271 -12.63 -46.87 7.38
C THR A 271 -13.63 -47.87 7.98
N PHE A 272 -14.11 -48.82 7.20
CA PHE A 272 -15.04 -49.84 7.72
C PHE A 272 -14.44 -50.62 8.90
N ASP A 273 -13.14 -50.88 8.86
CA ASP A 273 -12.45 -51.64 9.90
C ASP A 273 -12.25 -50.83 11.20
N ASN A 274 -12.14 -49.50 11.13
CA ASN A 274 -11.92 -48.65 12.30
C ASN A 274 -13.20 -47.93 12.80
N LEU A 275 -14.32 -48.10 12.10
CA LEU A 275 -15.58 -47.40 12.37
C LEU A 275 -16.07 -47.68 13.80
N GLU A 276 -16.16 -48.95 14.19
CA GLU A 276 -16.66 -49.33 15.53
C GLU A 276 -15.77 -48.81 16.65
N TYR A 277 -14.45 -48.84 16.44
CA TYR A 277 -13.47 -48.32 17.40
C TYR A 277 -13.65 -46.82 17.62
N LYS A 278 -13.76 -46.04 16.53
CA LYS A 278 -13.97 -44.58 16.61
C LYS A 278 -15.32 -44.20 17.21
N ILE A 279 -16.36 -44.98 16.92
CA ILE A 279 -17.67 -44.81 17.56
C ILE A 279 -17.54 -45.01 19.08
N LYS A 280 -16.89 -46.09 19.52
CA LYS A 280 -16.66 -46.36 20.94
C LYS A 280 -15.83 -45.26 21.62
N GLU A 281 -14.75 -44.83 20.98
CA GLU A 281 -13.89 -43.73 21.46
C GLU A 281 -14.68 -42.43 21.60
N TYR A 282 -15.48 -42.08 20.59
CA TYR A 282 -16.33 -40.89 20.62
C TYR A 282 -17.33 -40.94 21.78
N PHE A 283 -18.03 -42.07 21.96
CA PHE A 283 -18.99 -42.23 23.05
C PHE A 283 -18.33 -42.26 24.43
N ALA A 284 -17.14 -42.85 24.55
CA ALA A 284 -16.35 -42.81 25.79
C ALA A 284 -15.93 -41.37 26.15
N ASN A 285 -15.67 -40.52 25.15
CA ASN A 285 -15.24 -39.13 25.34
C ASN A 285 -16.38 -38.10 25.44
N THR A 286 -17.65 -38.49 25.48
CA THR A 286 -18.82 -37.57 25.55
C THR A 286 -18.86 -36.60 26.74
N GLY A 287 -17.96 -36.73 27.72
CA GLY A 287 -17.83 -35.79 28.83
C GLY A 287 -17.24 -34.43 28.45
N THR A 288 -16.57 -34.31 27.31
CA THR A 288 -16.04 -33.03 26.81
C THR A 288 -17.06 -32.35 25.90
N SER A 289 -17.65 -31.24 26.36
CA SER A 289 -18.53 -30.40 25.54
C SER A 289 -17.84 -30.03 24.23
N LEU A 290 -18.40 -30.49 23.11
CA LEU A 290 -17.84 -30.30 21.77
C LEU A 290 -17.89 -28.83 21.30
N TYR A 291 -18.71 -28.01 21.96
CA TYR A 291 -18.94 -26.63 21.57
C TYR A 291 -18.44 -25.73 22.69
N MET A 292 -17.28 -25.14 22.48
CA MET A 292 -16.82 -24.01 23.28
C MET A 292 -17.72 -22.82 22.95
N THR A 293 -18.47 -22.34 23.94
CA THR A 293 -19.28 -21.13 23.75
C THR A 293 -18.38 -19.91 23.57
N ILE A 294 -18.88 -18.83 22.95
CA ILE A 294 -18.11 -17.58 22.82
C ILE A 294 -17.71 -17.06 24.20
N GLU A 295 -18.58 -17.21 25.20
CA GLU A 295 -18.31 -16.81 26.59
C GLU A 295 -17.17 -17.63 27.18
N GLU A 296 -17.12 -18.95 26.97
CA GLU A 296 -16.01 -19.81 27.40
C GLU A 296 -14.71 -19.49 26.64
N ALA A 297 -14.77 -19.18 25.34
CA ALA A 297 -13.60 -18.78 24.55
C ALA A 297 -13.03 -17.43 25.00
N VAL A 298 -13.90 -16.50 25.42
CA VAL A 298 -13.48 -15.22 25.99
C VAL A 298 -12.97 -15.41 27.41
N ALA A 299 -13.68 -16.19 28.23
CA ALA A 299 -13.32 -16.48 29.62
C ALA A 299 -12.01 -17.26 29.74
N SER A 300 -11.73 -18.21 28.84
CA SER A 300 -10.45 -18.91 28.78
C SER A 300 -9.29 -17.97 28.46
N LYS A 301 -9.52 -16.97 27.59
CA LYS A 301 -8.52 -15.93 27.31
C LYS A 301 -8.37 -14.92 28.43
N SER A 302 -9.46 -14.49 29.07
CA SER A 302 -9.43 -13.44 30.08
C SER A 302 -9.09 -13.96 31.48
N GLY A 303 -9.56 -15.15 31.84
CA GLY A 303 -9.45 -15.75 33.16
C GLY A 303 -8.01 -16.11 33.56
N ASN A 304 -7.19 -16.50 32.58
CA ASN A 304 -5.76 -16.73 32.79
C ASN A 304 -4.91 -15.45 32.56
N GLY A 305 -5.54 -14.27 32.52
CA GLY A 305 -4.82 -13.01 32.25
C GLY A 305 -4.18 -12.96 30.86
N GLY A 306 -4.73 -13.68 29.88
CA GLY A 306 -4.13 -13.84 28.56
C GLY A 306 -3.00 -14.87 28.48
N MET A 307 -2.69 -15.56 29.58
CA MET A 307 -1.74 -16.67 29.54
C MET A 307 -2.36 -17.87 28.83
N LEU A 308 -1.59 -18.43 27.91
CA LEU A 308 -1.97 -19.60 27.13
C LEU A 308 -2.09 -20.81 28.05
N SER A 309 -3.06 -21.68 27.79
CA SER A 309 -3.12 -22.98 28.48
C SER A 309 -1.84 -23.78 28.21
N THR A 310 -1.44 -24.65 29.14
CA THR A 310 -0.26 -25.53 28.97
C THR A 310 -0.39 -26.38 27.70
N LEU A 311 -1.59 -26.89 27.42
CA LEU A 311 -1.90 -27.64 26.20
C LEU A 311 -1.76 -26.78 24.94
N GLU A 312 -2.27 -25.54 24.96
CA GLU A 312 -2.16 -24.63 23.82
C GLU A 312 -0.70 -24.20 23.59
N THR A 313 0.04 -23.99 24.67
CA THR A 313 1.48 -23.69 24.61
C THR A 313 2.22 -24.85 23.99
N LEU A 314 1.93 -26.08 24.41
CA LEU A 314 2.52 -27.30 23.84
C LEU A 314 2.20 -27.42 22.34
N ASP A 315 0.93 -27.28 21.94
CA ASP A 315 0.52 -27.31 20.54
C ASP A 315 1.23 -26.25 19.69
N ARG A 316 1.33 -25.00 20.19
CA ARG A 316 2.08 -23.93 19.52
C ARG A 316 3.57 -24.23 19.44
N THR A 317 4.17 -24.79 20.48
CA THR A 317 5.58 -25.18 20.46
C THR A 317 5.84 -26.30 19.46
N ASN A 318 4.94 -27.27 19.35
CA ASN A 318 5.05 -28.34 18.35
C ASN A 318 4.89 -27.77 16.94
N LYS A 319 3.91 -26.88 16.70
CA LYS A 319 3.77 -26.17 15.42
C LYS A 319 5.03 -25.38 15.05
N LEU A 320 5.66 -24.72 16.02
CA LEU A 320 6.88 -23.96 15.80
C LEU A 320 8.08 -24.88 15.53
N LYS A 321 8.23 -25.97 16.28
CA LYS A 321 9.25 -27.00 16.03
C LYS A 321 9.09 -27.59 14.62
N ASN A 322 7.87 -27.90 14.23
CA ASN A 322 7.54 -28.38 12.89
C ASN A 322 7.95 -27.39 11.80
N ALA A 323 7.59 -26.12 11.95
CA ALA A 323 7.97 -25.08 11.02
C ALA A 323 9.50 -24.89 10.91
N LEU A 324 10.24 -25.03 12.02
CA LEU A 324 11.71 -24.91 12.02
C LEU A 324 12.41 -26.14 11.45
N ASN A 325 11.89 -27.34 11.71
CA ASN A 325 12.51 -28.61 11.31
C ASN A 325 12.10 -29.07 9.90
N GLY A 326 11.17 -28.35 9.26
CA GLY A 326 10.55 -28.78 8.01
C GLY A 326 9.72 -30.05 8.17
N THR A 327 9.16 -30.28 9.36
CA THR A 327 8.26 -31.41 9.68
C THR A 327 6.82 -30.93 9.74
N GLU A 328 5.86 -31.84 9.62
CA GLU A 328 4.42 -31.54 9.64
C GLU A 328 3.65 -32.55 10.51
N GLY A 329 2.45 -32.16 10.98
CA GLY A 329 1.57 -33.02 11.78
C GLY A 329 1.82 -32.97 13.29
N HIS A 330 1.12 -33.82 14.05
CA HIS A 330 1.24 -33.84 15.52
C HIS A 330 2.48 -34.63 16.00
N ASP A 331 2.95 -35.59 15.22
CA ASP A 331 4.00 -36.56 15.60
C ASP A 331 5.37 -36.27 14.95
N ASP A 332 5.69 -34.99 14.70
CA ASP A 332 6.95 -34.57 14.03
C ASP A 332 7.21 -35.33 12.71
N ARG A 333 6.14 -35.62 11.94
CA ARG A 333 6.24 -36.43 10.73
C ARG A 333 6.98 -35.69 9.62
N VAL A 334 7.52 -36.46 8.68
CA VAL A 334 8.31 -35.93 7.56
C VAL A 334 7.48 -34.92 6.75
N GLY A 335 7.96 -33.68 6.66
CA GLY A 335 7.33 -32.64 5.85
C GLY A 335 7.79 -32.67 4.39
N LEU A 336 7.18 -31.81 3.57
CA LEU A 336 7.38 -31.79 2.11
C LEU A 336 8.84 -31.66 1.70
N ASP A 337 9.60 -30.77 2.35
CA ASP A 337 10.98 -30.45 1.97
C ASP A 337 11.89 -31.67 2.10
N ARG A 338 11.73 -32.46 3.17
CA ARG A 338 12.48 -33.71 3.36
C ARG A 338 12.07 -34.81 2.37
N ILE A 339 10.79 -34.86 1.99
CA ILE A 339 10.31 -35.79 0.95
C ILE A 339 10.96 -35.46 -0.39
N ILE A 340 11.03 -34.17 -0.75
CA ILE A 340 11.69 -33.71 -1.97
C ILE A 340 13.19 -34.04 -1.92
N GLU A 341 13.88 -33.72 -0.82
CA GLU A 341 15.30 -34.03 -0.64
C GLU A 341 15.58 -35.53 -0.78
N TYR A 342 14.75 -36.37 -0.15
CA TYR A 342 14.86 -37.83 -0.25
C TYR A 342 14.63 -38.32 -1.68
N ALA A 343 13.63 -37.77 -2.38
CA ALA A 343 13.35 -38.12 -3.78
C ALA A 343 14.51 -37.71 -4.71
N GLU A 344 15.09 -36.53 -4.52
CA GLU A 344 16.26 -36.06 -5.29
C GLU A 344 17.50 -36.91 -5.02
N ARG A 345 17.72 -37.32 -3.78
CA ARG A 345 18.85 -38.19 -3.40
C ARG A 345 18.73 -39.57 -4.04
N ASN A 346 17.53 -40.15 -4.06
CA ASN A 346 17.31 -41.46 -4.65
C ASN A 346 17.27 -41.43 -6.18
N GLY A 347 16.77 -40.34 -6.79
CA GLY A 347 16.78 -40.17 -8.24
C GLY A 347 18.19 -40.12 -8.84
N LYS A 348 19.16 -39.59 -8.09
CA LYS A 348 20.58 -39.57 -8.49
C LYS A 348 21.28 -40.92 -8.42
N THR A 349 20.71 -41.90 -7.72
CA THR A 349 21.29 -43.25 -7.60
C THR A 349 20.76 -44.23 -8.65
N SER A 350 19.77 -43.81 -9.45
CA SER A 350 19.14 -44.62 -10.50
C SER A 350 19.60 -44.27 -11.93
N GLU A 351 20.51 -43.31 -12.08
CA GLU A 351 21.29 -43.06 -13.30
C GLU A 351 22.71 -43.58 -13.09
#